data_AF-A0A1L9B6A0-F1
#
_entry.id   AF-A0A1L9B6A0-F1
#
_cell.length_a   1.000
_cell.length_b   1.000
_cell.length_c   1.000
_cell.angle_alpha   90.00
_cell.angle_beta   90.00
_cell.angle_gamma   90.00
#
_symmetry.space_group_name_H-M   'P 1'
#
loop_
_entity.id
_entity.type
_entity.pdbx_description
1 polymer ?
#
loop_
_entity_poly.entity_id
_entity_poly.type
_entity_poly.pdbx_seq_one_letter_code
_entity_poly.pdbx_strand_id
1 'polypeptide(L)'
;MPRSPRLLAVLLAVSGCSGLQDCGARPPAPSSRPVTAPVAAPSASADQEALAAAAPYAKSWWVLLHSSATPGEGDEALEALKRTGLSAEPRRLSTTPFRDLRPCLEAVVARTFVSRAEALDFQSRLREAGVVADVKYAGPLQAGREAACRAGDEAQAAIIEGSHRRQAPRFVESHVGRTFMLLAGSRESRVLEPMDVRRGVWMAPAPGDPTGLFSPGDRVDVYGARGLLQGGCAVKGFAWINRGVPAFDYFLREPPPESPGCGRAWAFAELDCAVPPEEWGFALPAGTPAPVFFTASEAPAELVTTHESALRGSPRFAELRSEGLLLAERVGETLKVEVGSFSYNSGEWRALFSVARLRVGEGHSLCGMDYDQQVTRAVVMQPGAAARVLPLNELSGDTVVGVMDLEGDGRMELLLRDSWPEPWVRLVREDGTEVAGAVVENCDSGC
;
A
#
# COMPACT_ATOMS: atom_id res chain seq x y z
N MET A 1 -59.55 -31.41 2.75
CA MET A 1 -59.73 -32.78 3.31
C MET A 1 -60.06 -33.72 2.16
N PRO A 2 -59.84 -35.04 2.24
CA PRO A 2 -59.06 -35.87 3.19
C PRO A 2 -57.73 -36.36 2.55
N ARG A 3 -56.83 -37.21 3.09
CA ARG A 3 -56.52 -37.76 4.44
C ARG A 3 -55.06 -38.28 4.44
N SER A 4 -54.41 -38.33 5.61
CA SER A 4 -53.20 -39.16 5.86
C SER A 4 -53.56 -40.34 6.79
N PRO A 5 -52.75 -41.43 6.84
CA PRO A 5 -51.71 -41.60 7.89
C PRO A 5 -50.37 -42.20 7.34
N ARG A 6 -49.16 -41.92 7.87
CA ARG A 6 -48.52 -42.29 9.16
C ARG A 6 -48.34 -43.80 9.45
N LEU A 7 -47.09 -44.27 9.55
CA LEU A 7 -46.53 -44.93 10.76
C LEU A 7 -45.00 -45.17 10.71
N LEU A 8 -44.42 -45.61 11.83
CA LEU A 8 -42.98 -45.83 12.13
C LEU A 8 -42.74 -47.23 12.72
N ALA A 9 -41.57 -47.85 12.45
CA ALA A 9 -40.75 -48.74 13.33
C ALA A 9 -39.53 -49.26 12.52
N VAL A 10 -38.28 -49.42 12.97
CA VAL A 10 -37.60 -49.68 14.27
C VAL A 10 -37.38 -51.18 14.57
N LEU A 11 -36.28 -51.47 15.30
CA LEU A 11 -35.68 -52.77 15.70
C LEU A 11 -34.74 -53.44 14.65
N LEU A 12 -33.71 -54.21 14.99
CA LEU A 12 -32.72 -54.29 16.11
C LEU A 12 -31.96 -55.64 15.98
N ALA A 13 -30.62 -55.59 16.03
CA ALA A 13 -29.73 -56.62 16.62
C ALA A 13 -29.73 -58.06 16.00
N VAL A 14 -28.93 -59.06 16.40
CA VAL A 14 -27.83 -59.28 17.38
C VAL A 14 -26.79 -60.22 16.69
N SER A 15 -25.60 -60.64 17.17
CA SER A 15 -24.75 -60.46 18.39
C SER A 15 -23.28 -60.77 18.01
N GLY A 16 -22.31 -60.77 18.95
CA GLY A 16 -20.94 -61.25 18.64
C GLY A 16 -19.84 -61.11 19.71
N CYS A 17 -20.15 -61.17 21.01
CA CYS A 17 -19.18 -60.92 22.08
C CYS A 17 -18.67 -62.21 22.77
N SER A 18 -17.35 -62.35 22.95
CA SER A 18 -16.75 -63.02 24.12
C SER A 18 -15.23 -62.76 24.19
N GLY A 19 -14.71 -62.30 25.33
CA GLY A 19 -13.27 -62.00 25.48
C GLY A 19 -12.93 -61.12 26.69
N LEU A 20 -13.20 -61.62 27.90
CA LEU A 20 -12.50 -61.13 29.11
C LEU A 20 -11.03 -61.63 29.05
N GLN A 21 -10.05 -61.15 29.83
CA GLN A 21 -10.11 -60.61 31.18
C GLN A 21 -8.78 -59.95 31.55
N ASP A 22 -8.75 -58.72 32.10
CA ASP A 22 -8.03 -58.42 33.35
C ASP A 22 -8.27 -57.00 33.87
N CYS A 23 -8.09 -56.78 35.19
CA CYS A 23 -8.37 -55.51 35.86
C CYS A 23 -7.16 -54.98 36.66
N GLY A 24 -6.42 -54.02 36.11
CA GLY A 24 -5.32 -53.33 36.79
C GLY A 24 -5.66 -51.85 37.07
N ALA A 25 -5.87 -51.49 38.34
CA ALA A 25 -6.23 -50.13 38.71
C ALA A 25 -5.08 -49.12 38.53
N ARG A 26 -5.35 -47.99 37.88
CA ARG A 26 -4.49 -46.79 37.86
C ARG A 26 -5.36 -45.56 38.13
N PRO A 27 -4.90 -44.58 38.94
CA PRO A 27 -5.64 -43.35 39.18
C PRO A 27 -5.76 -42.53 37.88
N PRO A 28 -6.80 -41.67 37.75
CA PRO A 28 -6.96 -40.83 36.58
C PRO A 28 -5.75 -39.90 36.42
N ALA A 29 -5.21 -39.82 35.20
CA ALA A 29 -4.15 -38.87 34.87
C ALA A 29 -4.68 -37.43 35.05
N PRO A 30 -3.83 -36.48 35.48
CA PRO A 30 -4.22 -35.08 35.62
C PRO A 30 -4.63 -34.52 34.25
N SER A 31 -5.68 -33.69 34.24
CA SER A 31 -6.19 -33.05 33.02
C SER A 31 -5.07 -32.33 32.28
N SER A 32 -4.82 -32.75 31.03
CA SER A 32 -3.87 -32.10 30.14
C SER A 32 -4.41 -30.72 29.77
N ARG A 33 -3.94 -29.68 30.47
CA ARG A 33 -4.07 -28.30 30.00
C ARG A 33 -3.59 -28.24 28.55
N PRO A 34 -4.25 -27.50 27.65
CA PRO A 34 -3.68 -27.23 26.35
C PRO A 34 -2.31 -26.57 26.57
N VAL A 35 -1.27 -27.16 25.97
CA VAL A 35 0.04 -26.53 25.90
C VAL A 35 -0.10 -25.41 24.89
N THR A 36 -0.39 -24.20 25.38
CA THR A 36 -0.20 -22.99 24.59
C THR A 36 1.27 -22.96 24.22
N ALA A 37 1.58 -23.19 22.93
CA ALA A 37 2.89 -22.85 22.42
C ALA A 37 3.15 -21.37 22.77
N PRO A 38 4.36 -21.00 23.24
CA PRO A 38 4.65 -19.61 23.51
C PRO A 38 4.49 -18.84 22.20
N VAL A 39 3.48 -17.95 22.15
CA VAL A 39 3.37 -16.97 21.08
C VAL A 39 4.67 -16.19 21.09
N ALA A 40 5.44 -16.28 20.02
CA ALA A 40 6.71 -15.58 19.92
C ALA A 40 6.46 -14.09 20.11
N ALA A 41 7.15 -13.49 21.09
CA ALA A 41 7.11 -12.04 21.23
C ALA A 41 7.63 -11.40 19.93
N PRO A 42 7.08 -10.26 19.48
CA PRO A 42 7.59 -9.55 18.31
C PRO A 42 9.09 -9.28 18.47
N SER A 43 9.84 -9.41 17.38
CA SER A 43 11.29 -9.65 17.35
C SER A 43 12.13 -8.42 17.69
N ALA A 44 12.00 -7.91 18.93
CA ALA A 44 12.67 -6.70 19.42
C ALA A 44 14.21 -6.74 19.33
N SER A 45 14.83 -7.92 19.14
CA SER A 45 16.26 -8.06 18.87
C SER A 45 16.66 -7.62 17.46
N ALA A 46 15.82 -7.86 16.43
CA ALA A 46 16.16 -7.58 15.04
C ALA A 46 16.18 -6.07 14.77
N ASP A 47 15.10 -5.37 15.10
CA ASP A 47 15.01 -3.91 15.06
C ASP A 47 16.18 -3.24 15.83
N GLN A 48 16.57 -3.79 17.00
CA GLN A 48 17.69 -3.27 17.79
C GLN A 48 19.06 -3.48 17.14
N GLU A 49 19.29 -4.65 16.52
CA GLU A 49 20.54 -4.94 15.81
C GLU A 49 20.67 -4.08 14.54
N ALA A 50 19.57 -3.91 13.79
CA ALA A 50 19.51 -3.00 12.64
C ALA A 50 19.77 -1.54 13.03
N LEU A 51 19.15 -1.05 14.12
CA LEU A 51 19.41 0.30 14.66
C LEU A 51 20.86 0.46 15.13
N ALA A 52 21.45 -0.56 15.77
CA ALA A 52 22.85 -0.51 16.20
C ALA A 52 23.83 -0.46 15.01
N ALA A 53 23.58 -1.25 13.96
CA ALA A 53 24.37 -1.25 12.72
C ALA A 53 24.22 0.08 11.94
N ALA A 54 23.05 0.71 12.01
CA ALA A 54 22.74 1.99 11.36
C ALA A 54 23.36 3.21 12.08
N ALA A 55 23.58 3.13 13.39
CA ALA A 55 24.00 4.26 14.23
C ALA A 55 25.24 5.06 13.75
N PRO A 56 26.31 4.45 13.18
CA PRO A 56 27.47 5.21 12.70
C PRO A 56 27.18 6.16 11.53
N TYR A 57 26.09 5.93 10.79
CA TYR A 57 25.74 6.69 9.58
C TYR A 57 24.62 7.71 9.84
N ALA A 58 24.02 7.72 11.03
CA ALA A 58 22.96 8.64 11.40
C ALA A 58 23.48 10.09 11.52
N LYS A 59 22.62 11.06 11.18
CA LYS A 59 22.90 12.51 11.17
C LYS A 59 24.12 12.90 10.33
N SER A 60 24.39 12.13 9.27
CA SER A 60 25.47 12.40 8.31
C SER A 60 24.90 12.67 6.91
N TRP A 61 25.71 13.30 6.06
CA TRP A 61 25.44 13.52 4.64
C TRP A 61 26.00 12.36 3.83
N TRP A 62 25.11 11.62 3.17
CA TRP A 62 25.45 10.48 2.33
C TRP A 62 25.66 10.96 0.89
N VAL A 63 26.67 10.41 0.22
CA VAL A 63 26.81 10.48 -1.23
C VAL A 63 26.38 9.15 -1.81
N LEU A 64 25.17 9.10 -2.36
CA LEU A 64 24.52 7.91 -2.90
C LEU A 64 24.88 7.76 -4.38
N LEU A 65 25.14 6.53 -4.83
CA LEU A 65 25.33 6.17 -6.23
C LEU A 65 24.07 5.56 -6.85
N HIS A 66 23.26 4.92 -6.02
CA HIS A 66 22.03 4.22 -6.40
C HIS A 66 21.18 3.96 -5.15
N SER A 67 19.86 3.85 -5.33
CA SER A 67 18.95 3.29 -4.32
C SER A 67 17.82 2.52 -5.00
N SER A 68 17.47 1.35 -4.46
CA SER A 68 16.40 0.50 -5.00
C SER A 68 15.62 -0.22 -3.90
N ALA A 69 14.37 -0.57 -4.20
CA ALA A 69 13.56 -1.50 -3.41
C ALA A 69 13.98 -2.97 -3.65
N THR A 70 14.84 -3.24 -4.63
CA THR A 70 15.42 -4.56 -4.92
C THR A 70 16.84 -4.64 -4.35
N PRO A 71 17.10 -5.45 -3.30
CA PRO A 71 18.44 -5.62 -2.76
C PRO A 71 19.42 -6.17 -3.81
N GLY A 72 20.64 -5.61 -3.86
CA GLY A 72 21.69 -5.99 -4.80
C GLY A 72 21.76 -5.17 -6.10
N GLU A 73 20.76 -4.36 -6.44
CA GLU A 73 20.85 -3.50 -7.64
C GLU A 73 21.93 -2.39 -7.49
N GLY A 74 22.41 -1.82 -8.60
CA GLY A 74 23.44 -0.77 -8.58
C GLY A 74 24.91 -1.23 -8.55
N ASP A 75 25.20 -2.51 -8.77
CA ASP A 75 26.60 -2.99 -8.89
C ASP A 75 27.36 -2.29 -10.05
N GLU A 76 26.68 -1.91 -11.13
CA GLU A 76 27.28 -1.12 -12.22
C GLU A 76 27.80 0.25 -11.73
N ALA A 77 27.12 0.86 -10.76
CA ALA A 77 27.54 2.11 -10.14
C ALA A 77 28.73 1.91 -9.20
N LEU A 78 28.87 0.73 -8.57
CA LEU A 78 30.08 0.34 -7.85
C LEU A 78 31.27 0.12 -8.80
N GLU A 79 31.06 -0.50 -9.96
CA GLU A 79 32.10 -0.63 -11.00
C GLU A 79 32.42 0.71 -11.69
N ALA A 80 31.48 1.64 -11.77
CA ALA A 80 31.74 3.02 -12.16
C ALA A 80 32.61 3.74 -11.13
N LEU A 81 32.26 3.67 -9.85
CA LEU A 81 33.03 4.24 -8.74
C LEU A 81 34.48 3.74 -8.73
N LYS A 82 34.68 2.41 -8.81
CA LYS A 82 36.01 1.78 -8.83
C LYS A 82 36.90 2.32 -9.95
N ARG A 83 36.34 2.57 -11.14
CA ARG A 83 37.08 3.12 -12.29
C ARG A 83 37.56 4.56 -12.10
N THR A 84 36.98 5.33 -11.18
CA THR A 84 37.41 6.72 -10.91
C THR A 84 38.75 6.81 -10.17
N GLY A 85 39.14 5.77 -9.43
CA GLY A 85 40.28 5.82 -8.49
C GLY A 85 40.10 6.76 -7.28
N LEU A 86 38.91 7.34 -7.09
CA LEU A 86 38.64 8.23 -5.95
C LEU A 86 38.58 7.46 -4.62
N SER A 87 39.01 8.11 -3.53
CA SER A 87 38.93 7.56 -2.17
C SER A 87 37.48 7.50 -1.69
N ALA A 88 36.84 6.36 -1.95
CA ALA A 88 35.50 6.01 -1.51
C ALA A 88 35.53 4.83 -0.53
N GLU A 89 34.47 4.70 0.28
CA GLU A 89 34.21 3.53 1.13
C GLU A 89 32.80 3.01 0.81
N PRO A 90 32.60 2.39 -0.37
CA PRO A 90 31.27 1.99 -0.82
C PRO A 90 30.63 0.96 0.12
N ARG A 91 29.39 1.22 0.54
CA ARG A 91 28.60 0.31 1.38
C ARG A 91 27.16 0.25 0.88
N ARG A 92 26.55 -0.94 0.98
CA ARG A 92 25.11 -1.14 0.88
C ARG A 92 24.51 -0.93 2.27
N LEU A 93 23.56 -0.01 2.40
CA LEU A 93 22.90 0.35 3.66
C LEU A 93 21.38 0.35 3.48
N SER A 94 20.63 -0.21 4.42
CA SER A 94 19.17 -0.04 4.44
C SER A 94 18.83 1.40 4.83
N THR A 95 17.88 2.03 4.13
CA THR A 95 17.33 3.33 4.48
C THR A 95 16.27 3.26 5.59
N THR A 96 15.72 2.08 5.86
CA THR A 96 14.61 1.88 6.81
C THR A 96 14.85 2.46 8.21
N PRO A 97 16.04 2.33 8.85
CA PRO A 97 16.27 2.88 10.18
C PRO A 97 16.31 4.42 10.26
N PHE A 98 16.42 5.11 9.13
CA PHE A 98 16.79 6.53 9.04
C PHE A 98 15.58 7.42 8.78
N ARG A 99 15.15 8.21 9.79
CA ARG A 99 13.90 9.00 9.75
C ARG A 99 13.77 9.81 8.46
N ASP A 100 14.83 10.53 8.10
CA ASP A 100 14.81 11.56 7.06
C ASP A 100 15.06 10.97 5.65
N LEU A 101 15.15 9.64 5.52
CA LEU A 101 15.22 8.91 4.25
C LEU A 101 13.91 8.15 3.98
N ARG A 102 13.55 7.98 2.69
CA ARG A 102 12.49 7.05 2.27
C ARG A 102 12.85 5.64 2.77
N PRO A 103 11.99 4.97 3.57
CA PRO A 103 12.29 3.64 4.11
C PRO A 103 12.21 2.56 3.01
N CYS A 104 12.56 1.33 3.38
CA CYS A 104 12.37 0.14 2.54
C CYS A 104 13.21 0.11 1.26
N LEU A 105 14.32 0.85 1.21
CA LEU A 105 15.30 0.80 0.12
C LEU A 105 16.65 0.27 0.63
N GLU A 106 17.41 -0.36 -0.26
CA GLU A 106 18.86 -0.49 -0.14
C GLU A 106 19.51 0.68 -0.90
N ALA A 107 20.39 1.42 -0.22
CA ALA A 107 21.18 2.50 -0.80
C ALA A 107 22.64 2.06 -0.98
N VAL A 108 23.18 2.29 -2.17
CA VAL A 108 24.62 2.17 -2.47
C VAL A 108 25.27 3.51 -2.16
N VAL A 109 25.89 3.62 -0.98
CA VAL A 109 26.52 4.85 -0.49
C VAL A 109 28.02 4.80 -0.77
N ALA A 110 28.54 5.73 -1.57
CA ALA A 110 29.98 5.81 -1.88
C ALA A 110 30.81 6.27 -0.67
N ARG A 111 30.28 7.22 0.11
CA ARG A 111 30.91 7.81 1.29
C ARG A 111 29.90 8.61 2.12
N THR A 112 30.16 8.76 3.42
CA THR A 112 29.39 9.62 4.34
C THR A 112 30.28 10.73 4.90
N PHE A 113 29.68 11.90 5.15
CA PHE A 113 30.36 13.12 5.60
C PHE A 113 29.61 13.80 6.74
N VAL A 114 30.30 14.60 7.55
CA VAL A 114 29.66 15.40 8.61
C VAL A 114 29.09 16.70 8.02
N SER A 115 29.77 17.30 7.04
CA SER A 115 29.31 18.52 6.38
C SER A 115 28.66 18.26 5.02
N ARG A 116 27.57 18.99 4.74
CA ARG A 116 26.95 19.04 3.41
C ARG A 116 27.94 19.50 2.33
N ALA A 117 28.83 20.43 2.66
CA ALA A 117 29.80 20.97 1.71
C ALA A 117 30.82 19.93 1.25
N GLU A 118 31.27 19.05 2.17
CA GLU A 118 32.19 17.96 1.85
C GLU A 118 31.53 16.89 0.96
N ALA A 119 30.26 16.58 1.22
CA ALA A 119 29.47 15.67 0.40
C ALA A 119 29.25 16.21 -1.02
N LEU A 120 28.94 17.51 -1.15
CA LEU A 120 28.77 18.17 -2.46
C LEU A 120 30.09 18.29 -3.24
N ASP A 121 31.21 18.57 -2.58
CA ASP A 121 32.54 18.55 -3.19
C ASP A 121 32.90 17.14 -3.72
N PHE A 122 32.63 16.09 -2.95
CA PHE A 122 32.83 14.71 -3.39
C PHE A 122 31.88 14.32 -4.54
N GLN A 123 30.62 14.81 -4.53
CA GLN A 123 29.67 14.67 -5.62
C GLN A 123 30.17 15.34 -6.91
N SER A 124 30.80 16.53 -6.82
CA SER A 124 31.42 17.20 -7.99
C SER A 124 32.54 16.35 -8.58
N ARG A 125 33.46 15.86 -7.73
CA ARG A 125 34.59 15.02 -8.16
C ARG A 125 34.14 13.70 -8.78
N LEU A 126 33.04 13.10 -8.32
CA LEU A 126 32.42 11.94 -8.97
C LEU A 126 31.85 12.31 -10.35
N ARG A 127 31.14 13.44 -10.45
CA ARG A 127 30.54 13.93 -11.70
C ARG A 127 31.61 14.26 -12.76
N GLU A 128 32.70 14.89 -12.35
CA GLU A 128 33.89 15.14 -13.19
C GLU A 128 34.54 13.85 -13.69
N ALA A 129 34.47 12.77 -12.91
CA ALA A 129 34.91 11.43 -13.28
C ALA A 129 33.85 10.59 -14.02
N GLY A 130 32.72 11.20 -14.43
CA GLY A 130 31.64 10.53 -15.18
C GLY A 130 30.73 9.63 -14.35
N VAL A 131 30.75 9.74 -13.02
CA VAL A 131 29.88 8.97 -12.10
C VAL A 131 28.76 9.85 -11.58
N VAL A 132 27.52 9.45 -11.83
CA VAL A 132 26.33 10.09 -11.26
C VAL A 132 26.23 9.72 -9.78
N ALA A 133 25.93 10.72 -8.95
CA ALA A 133 25.76 10.56 -7.52
C ALA A 133 24.84 11.65 -6.95
N ASP A 134 24.15 11.36 -5.86
CA ASP A 134 23.18 12.22 -5.18
C ASP A 134 23.64 12.53 -3.75
N VAL A 135 23.19 13.65 -3.17
CA VAL A 135 23.53 14.04 -1.78
C VAL A 135 22.26 14.17 -0.93
N LYS A 136 22.09 13.25 0.02
CA LYS A 136 20.96 13.24 0.97
C LYS A 136 21.47 13.24 2.42
N TYR A 137 20.65 13.73 3.34
CA TYR A 137 20.94 13.72 4.78
C TYR A 137 20.19 12.56 5.44
N ALA A 138 20.89 11.76 6.24
CA ALA A 138 20.33 10.52 6.79
C ALA A 138 19.49 10.71 8.06
N GLY A 139 19.52 11.88 8.69
CA GLY A 139 18.66 12.15 9.86
C GLY A 139 18.93 11.31 11.11
N PRO A 140 18.09 11.45 12.15
CA PRO A 140 18.12 10.58 13.31
C PRO A 140 17.60 9.17 12.98
N LEU A 141 17.97 8.19 13.81
CA LEU A 141 17.36 6.87 13.76
C LEU A 141 15.92 6.90 14.31
N GLN A 142 15.05 6.02 13.78
CA GLN A 142 13.68 5.83 14.23
C GLN A 142 13.32 4.33 14.22
N ALA A 143 12.93 3.81 15.39
CA ALA A 143 12.53 2.42 15.57
C ALA A 143 11.15 2.11 14.94
N GLY A 144 10.87 0.83 14.69
CA GLY A 144 9.56 0.34 14.23
C GLY A 144 9.26 0.54 12.74
N ARG A 145 10.11 1.25 11.97
CA ARG A 145 9.92 1.45 10.52
C ARG A 145 10.00 0.15 9.71
N GLU A 146 10.65 -0.89 10.24
CA GLU A 146 10.61 -2.23 9.62
C GLU A 146 9.19 -2.83 9.58
N ALA A 147 8.34 -2.55 10.56
CA ALA A 147 6.96 -3.04 10.55
C ALA A 147 6.15 -2.41 9.41
N ALA A 148 6.40 -1.13 9.10
CA ALA A 148 5.80 -0.46 7.95
C ALA A 148 6.33 -1.03 6.62
N CYS A 149 7.63 -1.37 6.53
CA CYS A 149 8.16 -2.05 5.34
C CYS A 149 7.56 -3.45 5.15
N ARG A 150 7.50 -4.28 6.22
CA ARG A 150 6.86 -5.60 6.14
C ARG A 150 5.40 -5.51 5.72
N ALA A 151 4.62 -4.57 6.28
CA ALA A 151 3.25 -4.33 5.84
C ALA A 151 3.15 -3.87 4.37
N GLY A 152 4.09 -3.03 3.90
CA GLY A 152 4.19 -2.63 2.50
C GLY A 152 4.54 -3.79 1.57
N ASP A 153 5.49 -4.66 1.94
CA ASP A 153 5.87 -5.85 1.19
C ASP A 153 4.75 -6.91 1.19
N GLU A 154 4.02 -7.07 2.29
CA GLU A 154 2.86 -7.96 2.41
C GLU A 154 1.68 -7.47 1.56
N ALA A 155 1.37 -6.16 1.60
CA ALA A 155 0.39 -5.54 0.70
C ALA A 155 0.84 -5.65 -0.77
N GLN A 156 2.12 -5.42 -1.07
CA GLN A 156 2.68 -5.58 -2.41
C GLN A 156 2.61 -7.04 -2.91
N ALA A 157 2.80 -8.02 -2.02
CA ALA A 157 2.62 -9.43 -2.32
C ALA A 157 1.14 -9.77 -2.58
N ALA A 158 0.21 -9.22 -1.80
CA ALA A 158 -1.22 -9.37 -2.01
C ALA A 158 -1.69 -8.74 -3.34
N ILE A 159 -1.18 -7.56 -3.69
CA ILE A 159 -1.39 -6.93 -5.02
C ILE A 159 -0.92 -7.89 -6.12
N ILE A 160 0.27 -8.48 -6.00
CA ILE A 160 0.81 -9.42 -7.01
C ILE A 160 -0.03 -10.71 -7.07
N GLU A 161 -0.47 -11.27 -5.94
CA GLU A 161 -1.30 -12.47 -5.94
C GLU A 161 -2.70 -12.22 -6.54
N GLY A 162 -3.32 -11.08 -6.21
CA GLY A 162 -4.52 -10.59 -6.88
C GLY A 162 -4.29 -10.40 -8.38
N SER A 163 -3.12 -9.86 -8.76
CA SER A 163 -2.72 -9.68 -10.16
C SER A 163 -2.39 -10.98 -10.90
N HIS A 164 -2.36 -12.13 -10.23
CA HIS A 164 -2.37 -13.46 -10.85
C HIS A 164 -3.78 -14.06 -11.08
N ARG A 165 -4.86 -13.34 -10.74
CA ARG A 165 -6.26 -13.75 -10.96
C ARG A 165 -6.87 -12.99 -12.16
N ARG A 166 -7.37 -13.69 -13.19
CA ARG A 166 -7.91 -13.04 -14.41
C ARG A 166 -9.11 -12.12 -14.15
N GLN A 167 -9.92 -12.45 -13.14
CA GLN A 167 -11.12 -11.69 -12.74
C GLN A 167 -10.83 -10.53 -11.79
N ALA A 168 -9.60 -10.37 -11.29
CA ALA A 168 -9.28 -9.28 -10.37
C ALA A 168 -9.37 -7.91 -11.09
N PRO A 169 -9.89 -6.86 -10.42
CA PRO A 169 -9.82 -5.48 -10.86
C PRO A 169 -8.38 -5.05 -11.13
N ARG A 170 -8.15 -4.23 -12.15
CA ARG A 170 -6.80 -3.73 -12.50
C ARG A 170 -6.82 -2.25 -12.77
N PHE A 171 -6.01 -1.50 -12.04
CA PHE A 171 -5.97 -0.05 -12.18
C PHE A 171 -5.62 0.39 -13.60
N VAL A 172 -6.29 1.44 -14.05
CA VAL A 172 -6.15 2.01 -15.39
C VAL A 172 -5.66 3.45 -15.24
N GLU A 173 -4.55 3.74 -15.92
CA GLU A 173 -3.93 5.06 -16.00
C GLU A 173 -3.94 5.53 -17.46
N SER A 174 -3.89 6.85 -17.68
CA SER A 174 -3.77 7.42 -19.03
C SER A 174 -2.65 8.45 -19.11
N HIS A 175 -1.68 8.17 -20.00
CA HIS A 175 -0.45 8.92 -20.17
C HIS A 175 -0.27 9.28 -21.64
N VAL A 176 -0.07 10.58 -21.94
CA VAL A 176 0.13 11.10 -23.31
C VAL A 176 -0.95 10.61 -24.30
N GLY A 177 -2.21 10.53 -23.86
CA GLY A 177 -3.35 10.10 -24.68
C GLY A 177 -3.44 8.59 -24.95
N ARG A 178 -2.59 7.77 -24.32
CA ARG A 178 -2.67 6.30 -24.35
C ARG A 178 -3.14 5.77 -22.99
N THR A 179 -3.97 4.73 -23.01
CA THR A 179 -4.58 4.11 -21.81
C THR A 179 -3.85 2.82 -21.46
N PHE A 180 -3.56 2.59 -20.18
CA PHE A 180 -2.76 1.45 -19.70
C PHE A 180 -3.41 0.77 -18.49
N MET A 181 -3.62 -0.54 -18.57
CA MET A 181 -4.12 -1.39 -17.48
C MET A 181 -2.97 -2.10 -16.76
N LEU A 182 -2.84 -1.91 -15.45
CA LEU A 182 -1.77 -2.46 -14.62
C LEU A 182 -1.84 -4.00 -14.53
N LEU A 183 -0.73 -4.69 -14.82
CA LEU A 183 -0.66 -6.16 -14.84
C LEU A 183 0.12 -6.74 -13.65
N ALA A 184 1.34 -6.26 -13.39
CA ALA A 184 2.21 -6.73 -12.31
C ALA A 184 3.39 -5.76 -12.08
N GLY A 185 4.02 -5.83 -10.90
CA GLY A 185 5.34 -5.21 -10.68
C GLY A 185 6.46 -6.07 -11.26
N SER A 186 7.46 -5.46 -11.89
CA SER A 186 8.70 -6.17 -12.25
C SER A 186 9.49 -6.52 -10.99
N ARG A 187 10.24 -7.62 -11.04
CA ARG A 187 11.31 -7.98 -10.09
C ARG A 187 12.71 -7.70 -10.64
N GLU A 188 12.77 -7.10 -11.83
CA GLU A 188 13.99 -6.83 -12.60
C GLU A 188 13.95 -5.39 -13.10
N SER A 189 15.06 -4.66 -12.98
CA SER A 189 15.27 -3.41 -13.72
C SER A 189 15.06 -3.60 -15.23
N ARG A 190 14.65 -2.51 -15.88
CA ARG A 190 14.41 -2.42 -17.33
C ARG A 190 15.08 -1.16 -17.86
N VAL A 191 15.69 -1.26 -19.04
CA VAL A 191 16.02 -0.08 -19.84
C VAL A 191 14.70 0.47 -20.40
N LEU A 192 14.46 1.77 -20.25
CA LEU A 192 13.19 2.43 -20.59
C LEU A 192 13.50 3.80 -21.23
N GLU A 193 12.72 4.19 -22.23
CA GLU A 193 12.85 5.49 -22.91
C GLU A 193 11.80 6.50 -22.37
N PRO A 194 12.12 7.80 -22.25
CA PRO A 194 11.18 8.79 -21.74
C PRO A 194 9.99 9.01 -22.69
N MET A 195 8.76 8.77 -22.20
CA MET A 195 7.52 9.09 -22.92
C MET A 195 6.96 10.46 -22.52
N ASP A 196 7.01 10.80 -21.23
CA ASP A 196 6.74 12.16 -20.74
C ASP A 196 7.72 12.54 -19.62
N VAL A 197 8.75 13.30 -20.00
CA VAL A 197 9.76 13.85 -19.08
C VAL A 197 9.12 14.72 -18.00
N ARG A 198 8.00 15.41 -18.28
CA ARG A 198 7.36 16.33 -17.33
C ARG A 198 6.55 15.60 -16.25
N ARG A 199 6.08 14.39 -16.54
CA ARG A 199 5.28 13.54 -15.64
C ARG A 199 6.08 12.41 -14.99
N GLY A 200 7.35 12.24 -15.35
CA GLY A 200 8.16 11.13 -14.85
C GLY A 200 7.73 9.77 -15.40
N VAL A 201 7.42 9.68 -16.70
CA VAL A 201 6.94 8.44 -17.32
C VAL A 201 7.93 7.94 -18.38
N TRP A 202 8.55 6.79 -18.09
CA TRP A 202 9.45 6.07 -19.01
C TRP A 202 8.86 4.71 -19.39
N MET A 203 9.13 4.25 -20.61
CA MET A 203 8.49 3.08 -21.20
C MET A 203 9.45 2.23 -22.04
N ALA A 204 9.25 0.92 -22.05
CA ALA A 204 9.75 0.02 -23.10
C ALA A 204 8.63 -0.95 -23.54
N PRO A 205 8.63 -1.45 -24.78
CA PRO A 205 7.73 -2.52 -25.19
C PRO A 205 7.97 -3.79 -24.35
N ALA A 206 6.90 -4.48 -23.98
CA ALA A 206 6.97 -5.83 -23.41
C ALA A 206 6.54 -6.85 -24.49
N PRO A 207 7.24 -8.00 -24.64
CA PRO A 207 6.94 -8.98 -25.69
C PRO A 207 5.64 -9.76 -25.45
N GLY A 208 5.04 -9.64 -24.27
CA GLY A 208 3.82 -10.32 -23.86
C GLY A 208 3.42 -9.90 -22.43
N ASP A 209 2.27 -10.37 -21.97
CA ASP A 209 1.84 -10.27 -20.57
C ASP A 209 2.70 -11.18 -19.67
N PRO A 210 3.47 -10.64 -18.69
CA PRO A 210 4.28 -11.45 -17.79
C PRO A 210 3.45 -12.25 -16.76
N THR A 211 2.15 -11.97 -16.62
CA THR A 211 1.21 -12.79 -15.82
C THR A 211 0.58 -13.92 -16.62
N GLY A 212 0.60 -13.87 -17.95
CA GLY A 212 0.01 -14.87 -18.85
C GLY A 212 -1.52 -14.93 -18.83
N LEU A 213 -2.20 -13.87 -18.38
CA LEU A 213 -3.66 -13.82 -18.21
C LEU A 213 -4.40 -13.11 -19.35
N PHE A 214 -3.71 -12.23 -20.08
CA PHE A 214 -4.24 -11.41 -21.16
C PHE A 214 -3.50 -11.63 -22.47
N SER A 215 -4.23 -11.61 -23.57
CA SER A 215 -3.71 -11.66 -24.95
C SER A 215 -4.19 -10.45 -25.76
N PRO A 216 -3.47 -10.01 -26.81
CA PRO A 216 -3.97 -8.98 -27.70
C PRO A 216 -5.32 -9.37 -28.30
N GLY A 217 -6.29 -8.47 -28.24
CA GLY A 217 -7.69 -8.70 -28.61
C GLY A 217 -8.61 -9.15 -27.47
N ASP A 218 -8.10 -9.51 -26.28
CA ASP A 218 -8.94 -9.63 -25.08
C ASP A 218 -9.63 -8.29 -24.78
N ARG A 219 -10.84 -8.33 -24.22
CA ARG A 219 -11.62 -7.14 -23.89
C ARG A 219 -11.82 -6.93 -22.41
N VAL A 220 -11.79 -5.65 -22.03
CA VAL A 220 -12.07 -5.18 -20.67
C VAL A 220 -13.05 -4.01 -20.70
N ASP A 221 -13.82 -3.88 -19.64
CA ASP A 221 -14.69 -2.73 -19.36
C ASP A 221 -14.03 -1.89 -18.25
N VAL A 222 -13.84 -0.59 -18.49
CA VAL A 222 -13.16 0.32 -17.57
C VAL A 222 -14.17 1.16 -16.80
N TYR A 223 -14.09 1.10 -15.48
CA TYR A 223 -14.94 1.78 -14.52
C TYR A 223 -14.14 2.81 -13.72
N GLY A 224 -14.77 3.91 -13.33
CA GLY A 224 -14.23 4.89 -12.40
C GLY A 224 -15.02 4.90 -11.10
N ALA A 225 -14.74 5.86 -10.22
CA ALA A 225 -15.37 5.96 -8.89
C ALA A 225 -16.91 6.10 -8.88
N ARG A 226 -17.56 6.29 -10.05
CA ARG A 226 -19.00 6.61 -10.19
C ARG A 226 -19.76 5.76 -11.22
N GLY A 227 -19.10 4.84 -11.93
CA GLY A 227 -19.72 4.12 -13.05
C GLY A 227 -18.73 3.66 -14.12
N LEU A 228 -19.27 3.11 -15.21
CA LEU A 228 -18.49 2.77 -16.41
C LEU A 228 -17.98 4.05 -17.09
N LEU A 229 -16.67 4.12 -17.36
CA LEU A 229 -16.06 5.18 -18.17
C LEU A 229 -16.06 4.78 -19.65
N GLN A 230 -15.63 3.55 -19.95
CA GLN A 230 -15.50 3.05 -21.31
C GLN A 230 -15.61 1.52 -21.35
N GLY A 231 -16.60 1.01 -22.08
CA GLY A 231 -16.77 -0.44 -22.30
C GLY A 231 -16.00 -0.97 -23.51
N GLY A 232 -15.68 -2.26 -23.51
CA GLY A 232 -15.19 -3.02 -24.66
C GLY A 232 -13.77 -2.69 -25.14
N CYS A 233 -12.96 -2.00 -24.33
CA CYS A 233 -11.55 -1.70 -24.60
C CYS A 233 -10.78 -2.99 -24.94
N ALA A 234 -10.14 -3.06 -26.10
CA ALA A 234 -9.34 -4.22 -26.49
C ALA A 234 -7.88 -4.07 -26.01
N VAL A 235 -7.25 -5.15 -25.55
CA VAL A 235 -5.80 -5.19 -25.30
C VAL A 235 -5.08 -5.09 -26.64
N LYS A 236 -4.29 -4.03 -26.82
CA LYS A 236 -3.54 -3.72 -28.05
C LYS A 236 -2.14 -4.32 -28.04
N GLY A 237 -1.51 -4.39 -26.88
CA GLY A 237 -0.13 -4.84 -26.67
C GLY A 237 0.30 -4.61 -25.23
N PHE A 238 1.60 -4.76 -24.95
CA PHE A 238 2.13 -4.70 -23.59
C PHE A 238 3.34 -3.77 -23.50
N ALA A 239 3.50 -3.14 -22.33
CA ALA A 239 4.60 -2.22 -22.04
C ALA A 239 5.11 -2.42 -20.62
N TRP A 240 6.42 -2.22 -20.43
CA TRP A 240 6.99 -1.87 -19.13
C TRP A 240 6.93 -0.36 -18.98
N ILE A 241 6.42 0.15 -17.85
CA ILE A 241 6.36 1.57 -17.53
C ILE A 241 6.95 1.79 -16.13
N ASN A 242 7.91 2.71 -16.01
CA ASN A 242 8.28 3.29 -14.72
C ASN A 242 7.52 4.62 -14.56
N ARG A 243 6.86 4.77 -13.41
CA ARG A 243 6.02 5.92 -13.01
C ARG A 243 6.76 6.83 -12.01
N GLY A 244 8.05 6.58 -11.80
CA GLY A 244 8.88 7.17 -10.76
C GLY A 244 8.94 8.69 -10.85
N VAL A 245 8.48 9.38 -9.81
CA VAL A 245 8.75 10.82 -9.65
C VAL A 245 10.25 10.97 -9.36
N PRO A 246 11.06 11.54 -10.27
CA PRO A 246 12.51 11.64 -10.08
C PRO A 246 12.84 12.64 -8.98
N ALA A 247 14.04 12.53 -8.41
CA ALA A 247 14.54 13.48 -7.42
C ALA A 247 14.58 14.91 -7.98
N PHE A 248 14.33 15.93 -7.15
CA PHE A 248 14.20 17.32 -7.57
C PHE A 248 15.31 17.85 -8.50
N ASP A 249 16.56 17.44 -8.30
CA ASP A 249 17.70 17.91 -9.10
C ASP A 249 17.90 17.12 -10.42
N TYR A 250 17.08 16.11 -10.70
CA TYR A 250 17.08 15.36 -11.95
C TYR A 250 16.92 16.26 -13.19
N PHE A 251 15.94 17.16 -13.15
CA PHE A 251 15.64 18.12 -14.21
C PHE A 251 16.67 19.26 -14.32
N LEU A 252 17.65 19.28 -13.41
CA LEU A 252 18.74 20.27 -13.37
C LEU A 252 20.08 19.68 -13.85
N ARG A 253 20.09 18.43 -14.35
CA ARG A 253 21.26 17.72 -14.86
C ARG A 253 21.33 17.85 -16.39
N GLU A 254 22.52 18.21 -16.90
CA GLU A 254 22.86 18.17 -18.32
C GLU A 254 24.03 17.19 -18.54
N PRO A 255 23.88 16.16 -19.41
CA PRO A 255 22.63 15.71 -20.01
C PRO A 255 21.61 15.22 -18.96
N PRO A 256 20.30 15.24 -19.26
CA PRO A 256 19.31 14.56 -18.43
C PRO A 256 19.66 13.07 -18.31
N PRO A 257 19.49 12.43 -17.14
CA PRO A 257 19.70 11.00 -17.00
C PRO A 257 18.71 10.19 -17.86
N GLU A 258 19.04 8.93 -18.14
CA GLU A 258 18.24 8.07 -19.02
C GLU A 258 16.95 7.57 -18.34
N SER A 259 16.92 7.45 -17.00
CA SER A 259 15.78 6.97 -16.20
C SER A 259 15.79 7.62 -14.80
N PRO A 260 14.66 7.69 -14.05
CA PRO A 260 14.46 8.58 -12.90
C PRO A 260 15.32 8.30 -11.66
N GLY A 261 16.13 7.24 -11.67
CA GLY A 261 16.99 6.82 -10.57
C GLY A 261 16.34 5.89 -9.55
N CYS A 262 15.00 5.84 -9.48
CA CYS A 262 14.25 4.93 -8.62
C CYS A 262 12.94 4.44 -9.26
N GLY A 263 12.17 3.64 -8.50
CA GLY A 263 10.90 3.07 -8.91
C GLY A 263 11.12 1.82 -9.76
N ARG A 264 10.33 0.77 -9.53
CA ARG A 264 10.44 -0.45 -10.34
C ARG A 264 9.70 -0.24 -11.67
N ALA A 265 10.12 -0.94 -12.71
CA ALA A 265 9.28 -1.06 -13.90
C ALA A 265 8.00 -1.86 -13.54
N TRP A 266 6.85 -1.42 -14.01
CA TRP A 266 5.58 -2.12 -13.87
C TRP A 266 5.09 -2.58 -15.24
N ALA A 267 4.53 -3.78 -15.34
CA ALA A 267 3.93 -4.29 -16.56
C ALA A 267 2.51 -3.73 -16.74
N PHE A 268 2.20 -3.31 -17.95
CA PHE A 268 0.88 -2.82 -18.35
C PHE A 268 0.44 -3.44 -19.67
N ALA A 269 -0.87 -3.63 -19.84
CA ALA A 269 -1.50 -3.77 -21.14
C ALA A 269 -1.88 -2.38 -21.67
N GLU A 270 -1.49 -2.04 -22.89
CA GLU A 270 -2.04 -0.88 -23.60
C GLU A 270 -3.46 -1.23 -24.07
N LEU A 271 -4.42 -0.36 -23.78
CA LEU A 271 -5.81 -0.52 -24.18
C LEU A 271 -6.13 0.35 -25.42
N ASP A 272 -6.84 -0.24 -26.38
CA ASP A 272 -7.37 0.44 -27.58
C ASP A 272 -8.64 1.24 -27.24
N CYS A 273 -8.50 2.21 -26.33
CA CYS A 273 -9.53 3.14 -25.92
C CYS A 273 -8.91 4.36 -25.21
N ALA A 274 -9.69 5.43 -25.01
CA ALA A 274 -9.22 6.68 -24.41
C ALA A 274 -9.99 6.97 -23.10
N VAL A 275 -9.31 6.80 -21.96
CA VAL A 275 -9.84 7.13 -20.63
C VAL A 275 -9.32 8.52 -20.21
N PRO A 276 -10.12 9.38 -19.54
CA PRO A 276 -9.63 10.69 -19.10
C PRO A 276 -8.46 10.58 -18.11
N PRO A 277 -7.36 11.34 -18.27
CA PRO A 277 -6.16 11.24 -17.43
C PRO A 277 -6.30 11.83 -16.02
N GLU A 278 -7.49 12.32 -15.67
CA GLU A 278 -7.85 12.83 -14.33
C GLU A 278 -8.80 11.88 -13.59
N GLU A 279 -9.32 10.84 -14.25
CA GLU A 279 -10.20 9.85 -13.64
C GLU A 279 -9.45 8.56 -13.30
N TRP A 280 -9.40 8.25 -12.00
CA TRP A 280 -8.86 6.99 -11.49
C TRP A 280 -9.79 5.84 -11.87
N GLY A 281 -9.37 5.03 -12.83
CA GLY A 281 -10.12 3.90 -13.34
C GLY A 281 -9.61 2.54 -12.87
N PHE A 282 -10.45 1.53 -12.94
CA PHE A 282 -10.08 0.13 -12.89
C PHE A 282 -10.82 -0.66 -13.99
N ALA A 283 -10.15 -1.65 -14.56
CA ALA A 283 -10.68 -2.54 -15.57
C ALA A 283 -11.17 -3.85 -14.96
N LEU A 284 -12.26 -4.38 -15.50
CA LEU A 284 -12.73 -5.75 -15.31
C LEU A 284 -12.77 -6.46 -16.67
N PRO A 285 -12.59 -7.80 -16.75
CA PRO A 285 -12.82 -8.54 -17.99
C PRO A 285 -14.22 -8.31 -18.55
N ALA A 286 -14.34 -8.13 -19.87
CA ALA A 286 -15.62 -7.83 -20.49
C ALA A 286 -16.62 -8.99 -20.29
N GLY A 287 -17.81 -8.66 -19.79
CA GLY A 287 -18.83 -9.64 -19.40
C GLY A 287 -18.79 -10.11 -17.94
N THR A 288 -17.85 -9.62 -17.12
CA THR A 288 -18.01 -9.60 -15.66
C THR A 288 -19.25 -8.74 -15.30
N PRO A 289 -20.03 -9.07 -14.25
CA PRO A 289 -21.11 -8.21 -13.77
C PRO A 289 -20.64 -6.78 -13.51
N ALA A 290 -21.46 -5.79 -13.89
CA ALA A 290 -21.13 -4.38 -13.65
C ALA A 290 -21.28 -4.05 -12.15
N PRO A 291 -20.29 -3.38 -11.51
CA PRO A 291 -20.37 -3.02 -10.11
C PRO A 291 -21.56 -2.10 -9.80
N VAL A 292 -22.12 -2.25 -8.60
CA VAL A 292 -23.20 -1.37 -8.10
C VAL A 292 -22.57 -0.19 -7.35
N PHE A 293 -22.41 0.92 -8.05
CA PHE A 293 -21.86 2.16 -7.48
C PHE A 293 -22.83 2.83 -6.50
N PHE A 294 -22.28 3.48 -5.49
CA PHE A 294 -23.03 4.32 -4.56
C PHE A 294 -22.76 5.80 -4.88
N THR A 295 -23.82 6.60 -4.97
CA THR A 295 -23.71 8.05 -5.17
C THR A 295 -23.46 8.76 -3.84
N ALA A 296 -22.63 9.80 -3.82
CA ALA A 296 -22.46 10.64 -2.63
C ALA A 296 -23.81 11.32 -2.26
N SER A 297 -24.16 11.29 -0.98
CA SER A 297 -25.46 11.70 -0.47
C SER A 297 -25.40 12.36 0.91
N GLU A 298 -26.41 13.15 1.24
CA GLU A 298 -26.62 13.62 2.62
C GLU A 298 -27.17 12.49 3.51
N ALA A 299 -26.65 12.39 4.73
CA ALA A 299 -27.18 11.52 5.77
C ALA A 299 -28.01 12.32 6.78
N PRO A 300 -29.07 11.75 7.38
CA PRO A 300 -29.85 12.43 8.42
C PRO A 300 -28.95 12.90 9.57
N ALA A 301 -29.14 14.14 10.03
CA ALA A 301 -28.28 14.77 11.04
C ALA A 301 -28.22 13.99 12.37
N GLU A 302 -29.29 13.31 12.75
CA GLU A 302 -29.33 12.40 13.92
C GLU A 302 -28.39 11.20 13.75
N LEU A 303 -28.40 10.57 12.58
CA LEU A 303 -27.55 9.43 12.23
C LEU A 303 -26.06 9.82 12.20
N VAL A 304 -25.75 11.00 11.63
CA VAL A 304 -24.40 11.62 11.69
C VAL A 304 -23.98 11.83 13.15
N THR A 305 -24.82 12.51 13.94
CA THR A 305 -24.55 12.80 15.35
C THR A 305 -24.31 11.53 16.19
N THR A 306 -25.07 10.47 15.94
CA THR A 306 -24.91 9.17 16.61
C THR A 306 -23.56 8.53 16.29
N HIS A 307 -23.13 8.56 15.02
CA HIS A 307 -21.90 7.90 14.61
C HIS A 307 -20.64 8.70 14.89
N GLU A 308 -20.69 10.04 14.87
CA GLU A 308 -19.61 10.89 15.38
C GLU A 308 -19.45 10.76 16.91
N SER A 309 -20.54 10.64 17.65
CA SER A 309 -20.50 10.36 19.09
C SER A 309 -19.89 8.98 19.37
N ALA A 310 -20.27 7.96 18.59
CA ALA A 310 -19.69 6.61 18.69
C ALA A 310 -18.20 6.55 18.28
N LEU A 311 -17.75 7.41 17.36
CA LEU A 311 -16.35 7.58 16.99
C LEU A 311 -15.55 8.22 18.14
N ARG A 312 -16.05 9.33 18.71
CA ARG A 312 -15.43 10.02 19.86
C ARG A 312 -15.40 9.17 21.13
N GLY A 313 -16.34 8.23 21.27
CA GLY A 313 -16.38 7.23 22.34
C GLY A 313 -15.52 5.97 22.09
N SER A 314 -14.80 5.88 20.96
CA SER A 314 -13.99 4.70 20.65
C SER A 314 -12.66 4.67 21.41
N PRO A 315 -12.12 3.48 21.76
CA PRO A 315 -10.81 3.38 22.42
C PRO A 315 -9.67 4.01 21.61
N ARG A 316 -9.65 3.81 20.27
CA ARG A 316 -8.61 4.36 19.39
C ARG A 316 -8.64 5.89 19.31
N PHE A 317 -9.83 6.52 19.37
CA PHE A 317 -9.92 7.97 19.48
C PHE A 317 -9.37 8.48 20.83
N ALA A 318 -9.65 7.78 21.94
CA ALA A 318 -9.13 8.15 23.26
C ALA A 318 -7.60 8.00 23.34
N GLU A 319 -7.05 6.95 22.74
CA GLU A 319 -5.61 6.68 22.61
C GLU A 319 -4.88 7.78 21.82
N LEU A 320 -5.26 8.01 20.56
CA LEU A 320 -4.67 9.05 19.70
C LEU A 320 -4.82 10.45 20.31
N ARG A 321 -5.94 10.73 20.98
CA ARG A 321 -6.14 12.01 21.67
C ARG A 321 -5.18 12.18 22.86
N SER A 322 -4.83 11.09 23.55
CA SER A 322 -3.85 11.11 24.64
C SER A 322 -2.44 11.38 24.12
N GLU A 323 -2.02 10.68 23.07
CA GLU A 323 -0.74 10.91 22.38
C GLU A 323 -0.61 12.35 21.87
N GLY A 324 -1.62 12.83 21.14
CA GLY A 324 -1.64 14.19 20.58
C GLY A 324 -1.58 15.28 21.65
N LEU A 325 -2.20 15.07 22.82
CA LEU A 325 -2.08 16.00 23.96
C LEU A 325 -0.66 16.02 24.54
N LEU A 326 -0.01 14.85 24.68
CA LEU A 326 1.36 14.75 25.17
C LEU A 326 2.39 15.36 24.20
N LEU A 327 2.11 15.36 22.89
CA LEU A 327 2.97 16.05 21.91
C LEU A 327 2.68 17.56 21.87
N ALA A 328 1.41 17.97 21.96
CA ALA A 328 1.01 19.38 22.07
C ALA A 328 1.69 20.07 23.26
N GLU A 329 1.64 19.46 24.45
CA GLU A 329 2.33 19.96 25.65
C GLU A 329 3.84 20.09 25.44
N ARG A 330 4.47 19.10 24.78
CA ARG A 330 5.92 19.07 24.53
C ARG A 330 6.40 20.18 23.59
N VAL A 331 5.60 20.54 22.58
CA VAL A 331 5.98 21.56 21.58
C VAL A 331 5.40 22.96 21.87
N GLY A 332 4.56 23.09 22.90
CA GLY A 332 3.95 24.36 23.31
C GLY A 332 2.71 24.76 22.51
N GLU A 333 2.01 23.79 21.91
CA GLU A 333 0.85 24.00 21.04
C GLU A 333 -0.46 23.43 21.61
N THR A 334 -1.53 23.47 20.81
CA THR A 334 -2.84 22.92 21.15
C THR A 334 -3.24 21.81 20.18
N LEU A 335 -3.79 20.72 20.71
CA LEU A 335 -4.34 19.64 19.91
C LEU A 335 -5.66 20.09 19.24
N LYS A 336 -5.61 20.32 17.93
CA LYS A 336 -6.77 20.54 17.07
C LYS A 336 -7.46 19.19 16.85
N VAL A 337 -8.79 19.13 17.00
CA VAL A 337 -9.57 17.90 16.73
C VAL A 337 -10.75 18.24 15.82
N GLU A 338 -10.59 17.94 14.54
CA GLU A 338 -11.60 18.07 13.52
C GLU A 338 -12.39 16.76 13.43
N VAL A 339 -13.71 16.83 13.33
CA VAL A 339 -14.57 15.66 13.04
C VAL A 339 -15.60 16.09 12.01
N GLY A 340 -15.84 15.23 11.04
CA GLY A 340 -16.93 15.39 10.09
C GLY A 340 -17.33 14.05 9.48
N SER A 341 -18.48 14.02 8.82
CA SER A 341 -19.04 12.81 8.22
C SER A 341 -19.48 13.04 6.77
N PHE A 342 -19.35 11.99 5.96
CA PHE A 342 -19.82 11.95 4.58
C PHE A 342 -20.49 10.60 4.31
N SER A 343 -21.47 10.55 3.40
CA SER A 343 -22.23 9.34 3.12
C SER A 343 -22.40 9.08 1.63
N TYR A 344 -22.63 7.82 1.30
CA TYR A 344 -22.92 7.35 -0.05
C TYR A 344 -24.15 6.42 0.00
N ASN A 345 -24.97 6.39 -1.05
CA ASN A 345 -26.14 5.52 -1.14
C ASN A 345 -26.28 4.82 -2.50
N SER A 346 -26.89 3.64 -2.51
CA SER A 346 -27.39 2.97 -3.71
C SER A 346 -28.81 2.49 -3.43
N GLY A 347 -29.80 3.19 -3.99
CA GLY A 347 -31.20 3.07 -3.57
C GLY A 347 -31.36 3.37 -2.07
N GLU A 348 -31.92 2.40 -1.34
CA GLU A 348 -32.08 2.47 0.13
C GLU A 348 -30.83 2.04 0.92
N TRP A 349 -29.84 1.39 0.28
CA TRP A 349 -28.60 0.98 0.94
C TRP A 349 -27.70 2.21 1.15
N ARG A 350 -27.22 2.43 2.38
CA ARG A 350 -26.34 3.55 2.73
C ARG A 350 -25.01 3.09 3.34
N ALA A 351 -23.91 3.71 2.94
CA ALA A 351 -22.64 3.73 3.65
C ALA A 351 -22.42 5.12 4.25
N LEU A 352 -21.96 5.19 5.50
CA LEU A 352 -21.65 6.43 6.22
C LEU A 352 -20.25 6.33 6.84
N PHE A 353 -19.45 7.36 6.66
CA PHE A 353 -18.10 7.49 7.18
C PHE A 353 -18.06 8.72 8.09
N SER A 354 -17.73 8.51 9.36
CA SER A 354 -17.35 9.58 10.28
C SER A 354 -15.84 9.53 10.46
N VAL A 355 -15.15 10.65 10.28
CA VAL A 355 -13.69 10.74 10.34
C VAL A 355 -13.31 11.79 11.38
N ALA A 356 -12.34 11.45 12.25
CA ALA A 356 -11.74 12.38 13.19
C ALA A 356 -10.25 12.55 12.85
N ARG A 357 -9.79 13.80 12.73
CA ARG A 357 -8.39 14.19 12.54
C ARG A 357 -7.89 14.91 13.78
N LEU A 358 -6.71 14.50 14.25
CA LEU A 358 -6.10 14.97 15.49
C LEU A 358 -4.73 15.57 15.15
N ARG A 359 -4.55 16.87 15.38
CA ARG A 359 -3.45 17.66 14.80
C ARG A 359 -2.74 18.59 15.79
N VAL A 360 -1.42 18.66 15.69
CA VAL A 360 -0.52 19.58 16.41
C VAL A 360 0.49 20.12 15.39
N GLY A 361 0.80 21.41 15.43
CA GLY A 361 1.55 22.07 14.36
C GLY A 361 0.66 22.47 13.19
N GLU A 362 1.25 22.50 12.00
CA GLU A 362 0.58 22.70 10.72
C GLU A 362 -0.12 21.41 10.25
N GLY A 363 0.27 20.26 10.82
CA GLY A 363 -0.19 18.92 10.45
C GLY A 363 0.77 18.19 9.51
N HIS A 364 2.01 18.67 9.39
CA HIS A 364 3.02 18.11 8.51
C HIS A 364 3.92 17.13 9.27
N SER A 365 3.33 15.99 9.67
CA SER A 365 3.85 14.92 10.57
C SER A 365 5.13 14.18 10.11
N LEU A 366 5.81 14.76 9.12
CA LEU A 366 6.71 14.07 8.19
C LEU A 366 8.10 14.72 8.27
N CYS A 367 8.16 16.02 7.98
CA CYS A 367 9.38 16.83 8.12
C CYS A 367 9.43 17.63 9.44
N GLY A 368 8.33 17.68 10.21
CA GLY A 368 8.19 18.52 11.42
C GLY A 368 8.31 17.80 12.76
N MET A 369 7.85 18.47 13.83
CA MET A 369 7.51 17.84 15.12
C MET A 369 6.00 17.61 15.28
N ASP A 370 5.26 17.83 14.19
CA ASP A 370 3.81 17.83 14.08
C ASP A 370 3.18 16.47 14.39
N TYR A 371 1.95 16.54 14.92
CA TYR A 371 1.04 15.41 14.97
C TYR A 371 0.03 15.59 13.82
N ASP A 372 -0.17 14.56 13.01
CA ASP A 372 -1.41 14.39 12.26
C ASP A 372 -1.75 12.90 12.30
N GLN A 373 -2.91 12.56 12.86
CA GLN A 373 -3.41 11.20 12.99
C GLN A 373 -4.92 11.19 12.73
N GLN A 374 -5.39 10.12 12.08
CA GLN A 374 -6.78 9.97 11.68
C GLN A 374 -7.38 8.69 12.30
N VAL A 375 -8.64 8.76 12.73
CA VAL A 375 -9.42 7.59 13.10
C VAL A 375 -10.81 7.67 12.45
N THR A 376 -11.21 6.59 11.81
CA THR A 376 -12.40 6.50 10.97
C THR A 376 -13.38 5.48 11.53
N ARG A 377 -14.67 5.81 11.48
CA ARG A 377 -15.77 4.88 11.70
C ARG A 377 -16.61 4.81 10.43
N ALA A 378 -16.56 3.67 9.74
CA ALA A 378 -17.44 3.36 8.62
C ALA A 378 -18.59 2.44 9.06
N VAL A 379 -19.80 2.73 8.58
CA VAL A 379 -21.03 1.99 8.91
C VAL A 379 -21.86 1.78 7.65
N VAL A 380 -22.28 0.54 7.42
CA VAL A 380 -23.06 0.09 6.26
C VAL A 380 -24.45 -0.35 6.71
N MET A 381 -25.49 0.17 6.08
CA MET A 381 -26.89 0.02 6.48
C MET A 381 -27.72 -0.47 5.29
N GLN A 382 -28.02 -1.77 5.29
CA GLN A 382 -28.85 -2.43 4.26
C GLN A 382 -30.33 -2.47 4.70
N PRO A 383 -31.30 -2.39 3.77
CA PRO A 383 -32.72 -2.48 4.10
C PRO A 383 -33.07 -3.76 4.86
N GLY A 384 -33.78 -3.63 5.97
CA GLY A 384 -34.19 -4.77 6.82
C GLY A 384 -33.07 -5.46 7.60
N ALA A 385 -31.82 -5.02 7.49
CA ALA A 385 -30.66 -5.61 8.17
C ALA A 385 -30.13 -4.71 9.31
N ALA A 386 -29.35 -5.30 10.21
CA ALA A 386 -28.62 -4.54 11.23
C ALA A 386 -27.45 -3.75 10.60
N ALA A 387 -27.17 -2.57 11.14
CA ALA A 387 -26.05 -1.74 10.70
C ALA A 387 -24.70 -2.46 10.96
N ARG A 388 -23.92 -2.67 9.90
CA ARG A 388 -22.61 -3.35 9.92
C ARG A 388 -21.51 -2.29 10.11
N VAL A 389 -20.67 -2.45 11.13
CA VAL A 389 -19.51 -1.55 11.37
C VAL A 389 -18.29 -2.20 10.75
N LEU A 390 -17.55 -1.46 9.93
CA LEU A 390 -16.41 -2.01 9.20
C LEU A 390 -15.12 -1.90 10.04
N PRO A 391 -14.24 -2.91 10.07
CA PRO A 391 -12.99 -2.94 10.83
C PRO A 391 -11.88 -2.03 10.25
N LEU A 392 -12.25 -0.90 9.65
CA LEU A 392 -11.39 -0.03 8.85
C LEU A 392 -10.53 0.93 9.69
N ASN A 393 -9.79 0.36 10.64
CA ASN A 393 -8.81 1.05 11.49
C ASN A 393 -7.64 1.64 10.66
N GLU A 394 -7.45 1.14 9.43
CA GLU A 394 -6.32 1.45 8.55
C GLU A 394 -6.58 2.62 7.59
N LEU A 395 -7.79 3.21 7.59
CA LEU A 395 -8.12 4.43 6.83
C LEU A 395 -7.48 5.69 7.47
N SER A 396 -6.16 5.70 7.62
CA SER A 396 -5.39 6.83 8.15
C SER A 396 -4.46 7.37 7.07
N GLY A 397 -4.74 8.58 6.58
CA GLY A 397 -4.14 9.14 5.37
C GLY A 397 -5.09 9.05 4.18
N ASP A 398 -5.70 7.87 3.97
CA ASP A 398 -6.63 7.63 2.87
C ASP A 398 -7.78 8.64 2.77
N THR A 399 -8.10 8.99 1.53
CA THR A 399 -9.39 9.58 1.12
C THR A 399 -10.24 8.50 0.46
N VAL A 400 -11.46 8.27 0.95
CA VAL A 400 -12.47 7.46 0.23
C VAL A 400 -12.96 8.25 -0.98
N VAL A 401 -12.60 7.82 -2.19
CA VAL A 401 -12.96 8.51 -3.45
C VAL A 401 -14.11 7.84 -4.19
N GLY A 402 -14.39 6.56 -3.91
CA GLY A 402 -15.54 5.83 -4.46
C GLY A 402 -15.99 4.68 -3.53
N VAL A 403 -17.26 4.31 -3.64
CA VAL A 403 -17.90 3.22 -2.88
C VAL A 403 -18.75 2.40 -3.83
N MET A 404 -18.59 1.08 -3.80
CA MET A 404 -19.28 0.15 -4.71
C MET A 404 -19.52 -1.21 -4.05
N ASP A 405 -20.44 -1.99 -4.58
CA ASP A 405 -20.45 -3.45 -4.49
C ASP A 405 -19.82 -3.96 -5.79
N LEU A 406 -18.62 -4.54 -5.70
CA LEU A 406 -17.81 -4.90 -6.87
C LEU A 406 -18.35 -6.11 -7.62
N GLU A 407 -18.89 -7.09 -6.88
CA GLU A 407 -19.23 -8.42 -7.37
C GLU A 407 -20.77 -8.61 -7.53
N GLY A 408 -21.56 -7.70 -6.96
CA GLY A 408 -23.02 -7.76 -6.90
C GLY A 408 -23.54 -8.71 -5.81
N ASP A 409 -22.74 -8.98 -4.77
CA ASP A 409 -23.03 -9.98 -3.73
C ASP A 409 -23.60 -9.38 -2.42
N GLY A 410 -23.66 -8.04 -2.31
CA GLY A 410 -24.09 -7.34 -1.11
C GLY A 410 -22.96 -7.03 -0.12
N ARG A 411 -21.70 -7.28 -0.46
CA ARG A 411 -20.52 -6.69 0.19
C ARG A 411 -20.22 -5.31 -0.41
N MET A 412 -19.34 -4.57 0.26
CA MET A 412 -18.99 -3.22 -0.17
C MET A 412 -17.47 -3.04 -0.23
N GLU A 413 -16.98 -2.70 -1.41
CA GLU A 413 -15.60 -2.32 -1.68
C GLU A 413 -15.44 -0.78 -1.66
N LEU A 414 -14.29 -0.34 -1.17
CA LEU A 414 -13.88 1.06 -1.12
C LEU A 414 -12.76 1.31 -2.10
N LEU A 415 -12.97 2.29 -2.99
CA LEU A 415 -11.89 2.89 -3.75
C LEU A 415 -11.26 3.99 -2.90
N LEU A 416 -10.05 3.73 -2.44
CA LEU A 416 -9.24 4.59 -1.59
C LEU A 416 -8.14 5.25 -2.41
N ARG A 417 -7.78 6.47 -2.02
CA ARG A 417 -6.58 7.16 -2.49
C ARG A 417 -5.83 7.76 -1.31
N ASP A 418 -4.63 7.27 -1.05
CA ASP A 418 -3.63 8.01 -0.32
C ASP A 418 -2.91 9.00 -1.26
N SER A 419 -2.51 10.14 -0.71
CA SER A 419 -1.78 11.20 -1.39
C SER A 419 -0.31 11.30 -0.97
N TRP A 420 0.12 10.65 0.11
CA TRP A 420 1.49 10.79 0.64
C TRP A 420 1.85 9.61 1.58
N PRO A 421 3.05 8.98 1.49
CA PRO A 421 4.27 9.40 0.81
C PRO A 421 4.28 9.21 -0.71
N GLU A 422 3.47 8.29 -1.17
CA GLU A 422 3.41 7.87 -2.57
C GLU A 422 1.93 7.89 -2.97
N PRO A 423 1.55 8.45 -4.13
CA PRO A 423 0.17 8.36 -4.61
C PRO A 423 -0.22 6.90 -4.77
N TRP A 424 -1.02 6.39 -3.83
CA TRP A 424 -1.43 4.99 -3.77
C TRP A 424 -2.94 4.92 -3.89
N VAL A 425 -3.41 4.26 -4.94
CA VAL A 425 -4.83 3.95 -5.12
C VAL A 425 -5.05 2.49 -4.79
N ARG A 426 -6.03 2.21 -3.93
CA ARG A 426 -6.33 0.86 -3.44
C ARG A 426 -7.83 0.59 -3.57
N LEU A 427 -8.19 -0.64 -3.90
CA LEU A 427 -9.56 -1.13 -3.87
C LEU A 427 -9.64 -2.22 -2.79
N VAL A 428 -10.25 -1.91 -1.65
CA VAL A 428 -10.30 -2.80 -0.47
C VAL A 428 -11.72 -3.27 -0.19
N ARG A 429 -11.88 -4.50 0.32
CA ARG A 429 -13.16 -5.04 0.77
C ARG A 429 -13.60 -4.45 2.10
N GLU A 430 -14.86 -4.69 2.45
CA GLU A 430 -15.46 -4.28 3.73
C GLU A 430 -14.74 -4.80 4.99
N ASP A 431 -13.92 -5.86 4.89
CA ASP A 431 -13.10 -6.41 5.96
C ASP A 431 -11.66 -5.85 6.03
N GLY A 432 -11.28 -4.98 5.07
CA GLY A 432 -9.93 -4.42 4.92
C GLY A 432 -9.07 -5.12 3.86
N THR A 433 -9.47 -6.30 3.36
CA THR A 433 -8.66 -7.06 2.39
C THR A 433 -8.49 -6.30 1.08
N GLU A 434 -7.25 -6.04 0.66
CA GLU A 434 -6.98 -5.41 -0.64
C GLU A 434 -7.28 -6.36 -1.80
N VAL A 435 -8.07 -5.88 -2.76
CA VAL A 435 -8.48 -6.61 -3.98
C VAL A 435 -7.57 -6.23 -5.15
N ALA A 436 -7.16 -4.97 -5.20
CA ALA A 436 -6.23 -4.42 -6.19
C ALA A 436 -5.56 -3.16 -5.65
N GLY A 437 -4.35 -2.85 -6.12
CA GLY A 437 -3.59 -1.67 -5.75
C GLY A 437 -2.70 -1.14 -6.87
N ALA A 438 -2.46 0.17 -6.85
CA ALA A 438 -1.53 0.87 -7.75
C ALA A 438 -0.81 1.99 -6.98
N VAL A 439 0.49 1.79 -6.74
CA VAL A 439 1.38 2.80 -6.12
C VAL A 439 2.23 3.49 -7.18
N VAL A 440 2.36 4.82 -7.08
CA VAL A 440 3.29 5.63 -7.87
C VAL A 440 4.52 5.93 -7.02
N GLU A 441 5.60 5.19 -7.25
CA GLU A 441 6.82 5.28 -6.46
C GLU A 441 7.52 6.65 -6.65
N ASN A 442 8.10 7.20 -5.57
CA ASN A 442 8.69 8.53 -5.51
C ASN A 442 10.17 8.44 -5.06
N CYS A 443 11.07 9.12 -5.77
CA CYS A 443 12.51 9.08 -5.47
C CYS A 443 12.89 10.01 -4.33
N ASP A 444 12.12 11.07 -4.14
CA ASP A 444 12.27 11.94 -2.99
C ASP A 444 11.47 11.38 -1.81
N SER A 445 12.15 11.22 -0.68
CA SER A 445 11.54 11.51 0.62
C SER A 445 10.79 12.83 0.51
N GLY A 446 9.58 12.95 1.07
CA GLY A 446 8.82 14.22 1.04
C GLY A 446 9.43 15.37 1.86
N CYS A 447 10.74 15.29 2.16
CA CYS A 447 11.64 16.17 2.90
C CYS A 447 13.03 16.08 2.24
#